data_AF-A0A3D2JZF8-F1
#
_entry.id   AF-A0A3D2JZF8-F1
#
_cell.length_a   1.000
_cell.length_b   1.000
_cell.length_c   1.000
_cell.angle_alpha   90.00
_cell.angle_beta   90.00
_cell.angle_gamma   90.00
#
_symmetry.space_group_name_H-M   'P 1'
#
loop_
_entity.id
_entity.type
_entity.pdbx_description
1 polymer ?
#
loop_
_entity_poly.entity_id
_entity_poly.type
_entity_poly.pdbx_seq_one_letter_code
_entity_poly.pdbx_strand_id
1 'polypeptide(L)' 'MILHTRELRRKVLFQLVIVLLIVVALGAWPLANWLAQNVWLFLTWWAICMIYGVLVILLAIYDMAAVVKEERDKME' A
#
# COMPACT_ATOMS: atom_id res chain seq x y z
N MET A 1 -3.84 -25.01 -1.80
CA MET A 1 -2.73 -24.13 -2.20
C MET A 1 -3.21 -23.23 -3.33
N ILE A 2 -4.02 -22.21 -3.00
CA ILE A 2 -4.84 -21.43 -3.96
C ILE A 2 -4.36 -19.97 -4.10
N LEU A 3 -3.27 -19.58 -3.41
CA LEU A 3 -2.76 -18.20 -3.38
C LEU A 3 -1.55 -17.95 -4.30
N HIS A 4 -1.21 -18.89 -5.20
CA HIS A 4 -0.01 -18.78 -6.04
C HIS A 4 -0.25 -18.08 -7.39
N THR A 5 -1.43 -17.56 -7.65
CA THR A 5 -1.72 -16.91 -8.94
C THR A 5 -1.15 -15.49 -8.92
N ARG A 6 -0.16 -15.22 -9.80
CA ARG A 6 0.47 -13.90 -9.99
C ARG A 6 -0.56 -12.76 -10.09
N GLU A 7 -1.69 -13.02 -10.73
CA GLU A 7 -2.76 -12.04 -10.91
C GLU A 7 -3.41 -11.63 -9.59
N LEU A 8 -3.59 -12.57 -8.65
CA LEU A 8 -4.28 -12.31 -7.39
C LEU A 8 -3.42 -11.43 -6.47
N ARG A 9 -2.11 -11.71 -6.39
CA ARG A 9 -1.14 -10.88 -5.66
C ARG A 9 -1.09 -9.45 -6.18
N ARG A 10 -1.00 -9.28 -7.51
CA ARG A 10 -0.95 -7.97 -8.15
C ARG A 10 -2.25 -7.19 -7.95
N LYS A 11 -3.40 -7.87 -8.00
CA LYS A 11 -4.72 -7.26 -7.77
C LYS A 11 -4.89 -6.78 -6.32
N VAL A 12 -4.43 -7.57 -5.34
CA VAL A 12 -4.43 -7.18 -3.93
C VAL A 12 -3.52 -5.97 -3.69
N LEU A 13 -2.29 -5.98 -4.23
CA LEU A 13 -1.38 -4.84 -4.16
C LEU A 13 -1.98 -3.57 -4.77
N PHE A 14 -2.56 -3.68 -5.96
CA PHE A 14 -3.19 -2.56 -6.63
C PHE A 14 -4.37 -2.01 -5.83
N GLN A 15 -5.19 -2.89 -5.23
CA GLN A 15 -6.27 -2.49 -4.34
C GLN A 15 -5.75 -1.76 -3.08
N LEU A 16 -4.66 -2.24 -2.46
CA LEU A 16 -4.04 -1.58 -1.31
C LEU A 16 -3.50 -0.18 -1.69
N VAL A 17 -2.90 -0.03 -2.86
CA VAL A 17 -2.45 1.27 -3.38
C VAL A 17 -3.63 2.21 -3.60
N ILE A 18 -4.72 1.75 -4.21
CA ILE A 18 -5.93 2.55 -4.39
C ILE A 18 -6.49 3.01 -3.05
N VAL A 19 -6.58 2.11 -2.06
CA VAL A 19 -7.05 2.44 -0.71
C VAL A 19 -6.15 3.50 -0.08
N LEU A 20 -4.83 3.37 -0.17
CA LEU A 20 -3.90 4.38 0.32
C LEU A 20 -4.16 5.75 -0.33
N LEU A 21 -4.31 5.80 -1.65
CA LEU A 21 -4.56 7.04 -2.38
C LEU A 21 -5.88 7.69 -1.95
N ILE A 22 -6.94 6.90 -1.76
CA ILE A 22 -8.23 7.39 -1.26
C ILE A 22 -8.07 7.96 0.15
N VAL A 23 -7.41 7.25 1.06
CA VAL A 23 -7.20 7.69 2.45
C VAL A 23 -6.40 8.99 2.50
N VAL A 24 -5.35 9.11 1.69
CA VAL A 24 -4.55 10.34 1.57
C VAL A 24 -5.38 11.48 0.99
N ALA A 25 -6.12 11.25 -0.09
CA ALA A 25 -6.98 12.28 -0.71
C ALA A 25 -8.07 12.77 0.25
N LEU A 26 -8.69 11.86 1.01
CA LEU A 26 -9.67 12.20 2.03
C LEU A 26 -9.04 13.03 3.16
N GLY A 27 -7.86 12.63 3.64
CA GLY A 27 -7.11 13.38 4.65
C GLY A 27 -6.68 14.78 4.21
N ALA A 28 -6.35 14.94 2.93
CA ALA A 28 -5.85 16.19 2.38
C ALA A 28 -6.96 17.19 1.98
N TRP A 29 -8.20 16.73 1.80
CA TRP A 29 -9.25 17.55 1.21
C TRP A 29 -10.47 17.69 2.11
N PRO A 30 -11.43 16.75 2.18
CA PRO A 30 -12.60 16.91 3.04
C PRO A 30 -12.27 16.87 4.54
N LEU A 31 -11.30 16.06 4.96
CA LEU A 31 -10.92 15.96 6.37
C LEU A 31 -9.89 17.01 6.80
N ALA A 32 -9.33 17.80 5.87
CA ALA A 32 -8.26 18.73 6.17
C ALA A 32 -8.65 19.74 7.26
N ASN A 33 -9.88 20.26 7.21
CA ASN A 33 -10.37 21.23 8.19
C ASN A 33 -10.56 20.60 9.59
N TRP A 34 -10.95 19.32 9.65
CA TRP A 34 -11.14 18.59 10.91
C TRP A 34 -9.80 18.20 11.54
N LEU A 35 -8.84 17.81 10.69
CA LEU A 35 -7.47 17.50 11.08
C LEU A 35 -6.72 18.75 11.56
N ALA A 36 -6.91 19.89 10.90
CA ALA A 36 -6.27 21.15 11.25
C ALA A 36 -6.68 21.68 12.63
N GLN A 37 -7.83 21.26 13.15
CA GLN A 37 -8.32 21.66 14.46
C GLN A 37 -7.49 21.05 15.62
N ASN A 38 -6.78 19.94 15.39
CA ASN A 38 -5.97 19.26 16.39
C ASN A 38 -4.66 18.74 15.79
N VAL A 39 -3.54 19.40 16.09
CA VAL A 39 -2.19 19.04 15.60
C VAL A 39 -1.82 17.57 15.87
N TRP A 40 -2.23 17.02 17.02
CA TRP A 40 -1.98 15.62 17.35
C TRP A 40 -2.72 14.65 16.43
N LEU A 41 -3.98 14.92 16.09
CA LEU A 41 -4.76 14.11 15.13
C LEU A 41 -4.20 14.23 13.72
N PHE A 42 -3.73 15.41 13.33
CA PHE A 42 -3.01 15.61 12.08
C PHE A 42 -1.77 14.71 12.03
N LEU A 43 -0.89 14.81 13.02
CA LEU A 43 0.34 14.01 13.08
C LEU A 43 0.08 12.50 13.05
N THR A 44 -0.86 12.01 13.84
CA THR A 44 -1.16 10.58 13.89
C THR A 44 -1.75 10.08 12.58
N TRP A 45 -2.65 10.85 11.95
CA TRP A 45 -3.24 10.49 10.66
C TRP A 45 -2.17 10.39 9.56
N TRP A 46 -1.32 11.41 9.43
CA TRP A 46 -0.26 11.41 8.43
C TRP A 46 0.83 10.37 8.71
N ALA A 47 1.15 10.11 9.98
CA ALA A 47 2.05 9.04 10.36
C ALA A 47 1.50 7.66 9.95
N ILE A 48 0.21 7.40 10.18
CA ILE A 48 -0.44 6.15 9.75
C ILE A 48 -0.42 6.04 8.22
N CYS A 49 -0.74 7.10 7.48
CA CYS A 49 -0.65 7.11 6.01
C CYS A 49 0.78 6.80 5.54
N MET A 50 1.80 7.37 6.18
CA MET A 50 3.20 7.14 5.82
C MET A 50 3.63 5.70 6.09
N ILE A 51 3.30 5.16 7.27
CA ILE A 51 3.58 3.76 7.64
C ILE A 51 2.87 2.82 6.67
N TYR A 52 1.60 3.06 6.36
CA TYR A 52 0.85 2.25 5.40
C TYR A 52 1.49 2.30 4.01
N GLY A 53 1.90 3.48 3.54
CA GLY A 53 2.64 3.64 2.28
C GLY A 53 3.94 2.83 2.26
N VAL A 54 4.72 2.86 3.33
CA VAL A 54 5.95 2.05 3.45
C VAL A 54 5.63 0.55 3.39
N LEU A 55 4.60 0.08 4.09
CA LEU A 55 4.19 -1.33 4.04
C LEU A 55 3.76 -1.77 2.63
N VAL A 56 3.02 -0.91 1.91
CA VAL A 56 2.64 -1.18 0.52
C VAL A 56 3.86 -1.26 -0.40
N ILE A 57 4.84 -0.38 -0.21
CA ILE A 57 6.11 -0.42 -0.96
C ILE A 57 6.88 -1.72 -0.66
N LEU A 58 7.00 -2.12 0.60
CA LEU A 58 7.65 -3.37 0.97
C LEU A 58 6.96 -4.59 0.35
N LEU A 59 5.63 -4.62 0.35
CA LEU A 59 4.86 -5.67 -0.32
C LEU A 59 5.08 -5.66 -1.84
N ALA A 60 5.17 -4.48 -2.46
CA ALA A 60 5.46 -4.37 -3.89
C ALA A 60 6.86 -4.91 -4.23
N ILE A 61 7.86 -4.60 -3.40
CA ILE A 61 9.23 -5.14 -3.56
C ILE A 61 9.23 -6.65 -3.39
N TYR A 62 8.54 -7.17 -2.37
CA TYR A 62 8.40 -8.62 -2.17
C TYR A 62 7.73 -9.28 -3.38
N ASP A 63 6.70 -8.64 -3.95
CA ASP A 63 6.02 -9.13 -5.13
C ASP A 63 6.97 -9.24 -6.33
N MET A 64 7.76 -8.20 -6.59
CA MET A 64 8.78 -8.19 -7.64
C MET A 64 9.84 -9.28 -7.41
N ALA A 65 10.36 -9.42 -6.18
CA ALA A 65 11.36 -10.43 -5.85
C ALA A 65 10.82 -11.86 -6.03
N ALA A 66 9.58 -12.11 -5.63
CA ALA A 66 8.93 -13.40 -5.81
C ALA A 66 8.69 -13.72 -7.30
N VAL A 67 8.40 -12.70 -8.13
CA VAL A 67 8.33 -12.87 -9.59
C VAL A 67 9.69 -13.26 -10.17
N VAL A 68 10.77 -12.58 -9.77
CA VAL A 68 12.12 -12.92 -10.25
C VAL A 68 12.50 -14.35 -9.87
N LYS A 69 12.10 -14.81 -8.68
CA LYS A 69 12.31 -16.19 -8.24
C LYS A 69 11.55 -17.19 -9.10
N GLU A 70 10.27 -16.94 -9.42
CA GLU A 70 9.47 -17.79 -10.32
C GLU A 70 10.05 -17.87 -11.74
N GLU A 71 10.53 -16.76 -12.30
CA GLU A 71 11.11 -16.78 -13.65
C GLU A 71 12.48 -17.49 -13.66
N ARG A 72 13.28 -17.40 -12.58
CA ARG A 72 14.53 -18.17 -12.44
C ARG A 72 14.29 -19.68 -12.39
N ASP A 73 13.31 -20.12 -11.60
CA ASP A 73 12.99 -21.55 -11.41
C ASP A 73 12.53 -22.23 -12.72
N LYS A 74 11.97 -21.46 -13.66
CA LYS A 74 11.58 -21.94 -15.00
C LYS A 74 12.75 -22.06 -15.99
N MET A 75 13.89 -21.45 -15.70
CA MET A 75 15.07 -21.46 -16.58
C MET A 75 16.09 -22.54 -16.18
N GLU A 76 15.95 -23.15 -15.00
CA GLU A 76 16.72 -24.31 -14.53
C GLU A 76 16.01 -25.63 -14.89
#